data_AF-A0A4W6CUN3-F1
#
_entry.id   AF-A0A4W6CUN3-F1
#
_cell.length_a   1.000
_cell.length_b   1.000
_cell.length_c   1.000
_cell.angle_alpha   90.00
_cell.angle_beta   90.00
_cell.angle_gamma   90.00
#
_symmetry.space_group_name_H-M   'P 1'
#
loop_
_entity.id
_entity.type
_entity.pdbx_description
1 polymer ?
#
loop_
_entity_poly.entity_id
_entity_poly.type
_entity_poly.pdbx_seq_one_letter_code
_entity_poly.pdbx_strand_id
1 'polypeptide(L)'
;MSPAGCPHVNSFKVDNWKQNLRVIYQCFVWSGSAETRKRKAKSCICHMCGAHLNRLHSCLYCVFFACFAKKHIHEHAKSKRHNLAIDLLYGGIYCFMCQDYIYDKDMEQIAKEEQRKAWKMQGIGEKYSTWEPTKRELELLRHNPKRRRITSNCTIGLRGLINLGNTCFMNCIVQALTHTPLLRDFFLSDRHKCEMQSNSCLVCEMSQLFQEFYSGHRSPHIPFRLLHLVWTHARHLAGYEQQDAHEFLIAALDVLHRHCKDDNGKKANNPNHCNCIIDQIFTGGLQSDVTCQVCHGVSTTIDPFWDISLDLPGSSTPFWPLSPGGDGSALNGESHTTGATTLTDCLRRFTRPEHLGSSAKIKCSGCHSYQESTKQLTMKKLPIVACFHLKRFEHSAKLRRKITTYVSFPLELDMTPFMASSKESRMNGQYQQTVDPFNNDNKYSLFAVVNHQGTLESGHYTTFIRQHKDQWFKCDDAIITKASIKDVLDSEGYLLFYHKQFLEYE
;
A
#
# COMPACT_ATOMS: atom_id res chain seq x y z
N MET A 1 5.43 36.57 11.06
CA MET A 1 5.88 37.16 9.79
C MET A 1 4.92 38.25 9.34
N SER A 2 5.43 39.36 8.80
CA SER A 2 4.63 40.40 8.13
C SER A 2 3.87 39.80 6.93
N PRO A 3 2.65 40.25 6.61
CA PRO A 3 1.92 39.86 5.40
C PRO A 3 2.69 40.08 4.08
N ALA A 4 3.76 40.90 4.10
CA ALA A 4 4.55 41.27 2.94
C ALA A 4 5.77 40.36 2.65
N GLY A 5 5.97 39.27 3.40
CA GLY A 5 7.12 38.38 3.23
C GLY A 5 8.46 38.98 3.72
N CYS A 6 9.57 38.29 3.47
CA CYS A 6 10.91 38.74 3.86
C CYS A 6 11.49 39.72 2.80
N PRO A 7 11.73 41.01 3.13
CA PRO A 7 12.23 41.97 2.15
C PRO A 7 13.62 41.62 1.63
N HIS A 8 14.44 40.95 2.45
CA HIS A 8 15.78 40.49 2.07
C HIS A 8 15.76 39.43 0.96
N VAL A 9 14.68 38.64 0.87
CA VAL A 9 14.48 37.69 -0.25
C VAL A 9 14.18 38.44 -1.52
N ASN A 10 13.33 39.47 -1.48
CA ASN A 10 13.02 40.27 -2.66
C ASN A 10 14.30 40.93 -3.22
N SER A 11 15.19 41.41 -2.35
CA SER A 11 16.51 41.92 -2.77
C SER A 11 17.45 40.85 -3.32
N PHE A 12 17.27 39.57 -2.97
CA PHE A 12 18.05 38.45 -3.49
C PHE A 12 17.51 37.90 -4.81
N LYS A 13 16.22 38.08 -5.10
CA LYS A 13 15.56 37.61 -6.34
C LYS A 13 15.98 38.41 -7.59
N VAL A 14 17.27 38.62 -7.77
CA VAL A 14 17.93 39.25 -8.93
C VAL A 14 18.57 38.16 -9.81
N ASP A 15 19.10 38.54 -10.98
CA ASP A 15 19.52 37.65 -12.09
C ASP A 15 20.01 36.24 -11.69
N ASN A 16 19.47 35.22 -12.38
CA ASN A 16 19.82 33.79 -12.24
C ASN A 16 19.61 33.13 -10.86
N TRP A 17 18.98 33.82 -9.89
CA TRP A 17 18.73 33.24 -8.55
C TRP A 17 18.01 31.88 -8.58
N LYS A 18 17.06 31.68 -9.50
CA LYS A 18 16.31 30.42 -9.66
C LYS A 18 17.22 29.26 -10.04
N GLN A 19 18.12 29.49 -11.00
CA GLN A 19 19.04 28.47 -11.47
C GLN A 19 20.07 28.11 -10.40
N ASN A 20 20.62 29.12 -9.72
CA ASN A 20 21.57 28.92 -8.63
C ASN A 20 20.93 28.12 -7.48
N LEU A 21 19.71 28.48 -7.09
CA LEU A 21 18.97 27.76 -6.04
C LEU A 21 18.69 26.30 -6.43
N ARG A 22 18.30 26.03 -7.69
CA ARG A 22 18.13 24.67 -8.21
C ARG A 22 19.40 23.84 -8.10
N VAL A 23 20.56 24.40 -8.48
CA VAL A 23 21.85 23.70 -8.40
C VAL A 23 22.17 23.35 -6.95
N ILE A 24 21.89 24.23 -5.99
CA ILE A 24 22.13 23.95 -4.57
C ILE A 24 21.24 22.79 -4.08
N TYR A 25 19.95 22.80 -4.43
CA TYR A 25 19.04 21.70 -4.10
C TYR A 25 19.48 20.38 -4.72
N GLN A 26 19.84 20.37 -6.01
CA GLN A 26 20.26 19.18 -6.74
C GLN A 26 21.57 18.60 -6.20
N CYS A 27 22.58 19.43 -5.96
CA CYS A 27 23.91 18.96 -5.60
C CYS A 27 24.06 18.67 -4.11
N PHE A 28 23.48 19.51 -3.24
CA PHE A 28 23.84 19.55 -1.82
C PHE A 28 22.68 19.25 -0.86
N VAL A 29 21.42 19.44 -1.25
CA VAL A 29 20.28 19.12 -0.39
C VAL A 29 19.76 17.71 -0.68
N TRP A 30 19.20 17.49 -1.88
CA TRP A 30 18.46 16.25 -2.23
C TRP A 30 19.29 15.20 -2.98
N SER A 31 20.44 15.59 -3.57
CA SER A 31 21.46 14.70 -4.18
C SER A 31 20.94 13.39 -4.80
N GLY A 32 20.09 13.52 -5.83
CA GLY A 32 19.41 12.40 -6.49
C GLY A 32 20.34 11.37 -7.14
N SER A 33 21.44 11.83 -7.75
CA SER A 33 22.37 10.99 -8.53
C SER A 33 23.59 10.52 -7.74
N ALA A 34 24.22 9.43 -8.16
CA ALA A 34 25.47 8.95 -7.56
C ALA A 34 26.60 9.99 -7.61
N GLU A 35 26.64 10.80 -8.67
CA GLU A 35 27.61 11.87 -8.84
C GLU A 35 27.38 13.01 -7.83
N THR A 36 26.13 13.45 -7.66
CA THR A 36 25.79 14.51 -6.70
C THR A 36 26.02 14.06 -5.26
N ARG A 37 25.79 12.79 -4.91
CA ARG A 37 26.15 12.22 -3.61
C ARG A 37 27.67 12.26 -3.35
N LYS A 38 28.49 11.91 -4.35
CA LYS A 38 29.96 12.02 -4.26
C LYS A 38 30.40 13.47 -4.07
N ARG A 39 29.77 14.42 -4.78
CA ARG A 39 30.04 15.87 -4.61
C ARG A 39 29.66 16.36 -3.22
N LYS A 40 28.47 16.01 -2.71
CA LYS A 40 28.02 16.34 -1.36
C LYS A 40 29.01 15.84 -0.30
N ALA A 41 29.42 14.57 -0.38
CA ALA A 41 30.35 13.97 0.56
C ALA A 41 31.72 14.68 0.60
N LYS A 42 32.24 15.12 -0.55
CA LYS A 42 33.52 15.82 -0.66
C LYS A 42 33.47 17.30 -0.26
N SER A 43 32.39 18.00 -0.61
CA SER A 43 32.33 19.47 -0.54
C SER A 43 31.58 20.02 0.67
N CYS A 44 30.72 19.22 1.33
CA CYS A 44 29.94 19.68 2.49
C CYS A 44 30.77 19.60 3.78
N ILE A 45 31.74 20.49 3.90
CA ILE A 45 32.53 20.71 5.12
C ILE A 45 32.46 22.16 5.54
N CYS A 46 32.45 22.41 6.86
CA CYS A 46 32.58 23.77 7.35
C CYS A 46 33.95 24.34 7.00
N HIS A 47 33.98 25.44 6.25
CA HIS A 47 35.23 26.05 5.77
C HIS A 47 36.11 26.61 6.90
N MET A 48 35.54 26.85 8.08
CA MET A 48 36.28 27.38 9.24
C MET A 48 36.81 26.31 10.19
N CYS A 49 36.13 25.18 10.33
CA CYS A 49 36.49 24.17 11.34
C CYS A 49 36.57 22.73 10.83
N GLY A 50 36.40 22.51 9.52
CA GLY A 50 36.46 21.18 8.91
C GLY A 50 35.33 20.23 9.29
N ALA A 51 34.37 20.65 10.13
CA ALA A 51 33.30 19.78 10.61
C ALA A 51 32.41 19.28 9.46
N HIS A 52 32.17 17.97 9.45
CA HIS A 52 31.19 17.28 8.63
C HIS A 52 29.88 17.11 9.44
N LEU A 53 28.71 17.08 8.79
CA LEU A 53 27.39 16.74 9.37
C LEU A 53 26.78 17.66 10.46
N ASN A 54 27.52 18.63 11.01
CA ASN A 54 26.97 19.59 12.00
C ASN A 54 26.11 20.67 11.34
N ARG A 55 24.79 20.41 11.16
CA ARG A 55 23.76 21.34 10.64
C ARG A 55 24.35 22.43 9.73
N LEU A 56 24.90 21.98 8.61
CA LEU A 56 25.66 22.82 7.69
C LEU A 56 24.71 23.70 6.88
N HIS A 57 25.12 24.94 6.70
CA HIS A 57 24.41 25.90 5.88
C HIS A 57 25.29 26.34 4.72
N SER A 58 24.68 26.52 3.55
CA SER A 58 25.32 27.10 2.37
C SER A 58 24.85 28.53 2.19
N CYS A 59 25.80 29.45 1.99
CA CYS A 59 25.50 30.85 1.69
C CYS A 59 24.86 30.97 0.29
N LEU A 60 23.76 31.72 0.16
CA LEU A 60 23.11 31.89 -1.14
C LEU A 60 23.84 32.88 -2.08
N TYR A 61 24.76 33.68 -1.54
CA TYR A 61 25.48 34.72 -2.29
C TYR A 61 26.87 34.29 -2.78
N CYS A 62 27.45 33.22 -2.20
CA CYS A 62 28.81 32.80 -2.52
C CYS A 62 29.05 31.33 -2.20
N VAL A 63 30.15 30.76 -2.70
CA VAL A 63 30.55 29.38 -2.43
C VAL A 63 31.17 29.26 -1.03
N PHE A 64 30.33 29.33 0.00
CA PHE A 64 30.76 29.20 1.39
C PHE A 64 29.82 28.29 2.19
N PHE A 65 30.41 27.33 2.89
CA PHE A 65 29.71 26.36 3.72
C PHE A 65 30.18 26.48 5.16
N ALA A 66 29.26 26.65 6.10
CA ALA A 66 29.60 26.81 7.50
C ALA A 66 28.57 26.18 8.43
N CYS A 67 29.03 25.75 9.61
CA CYS A 67 28.17 25.13 10.60
C CYS A 67 27.33 26.18 11.34
N PHE A 68 26.08 25.81 11.61
CA PHE A 68 25.18 26.66 12.39
C PHE A 68 25.50 26.63 13.88
N ALA A 69 25.86 25.45 14.41
CA ALA A 69 26.06 25.23 15.86
C ALA A 69 27.16 26.11 16.48
N LYS A 70 28.29 26.27 15.79
CA LYS A 70 29.39 27.15 16.22
C LYS A 70 29.28 28.58 15.69
N LYS A 71 28.13 28.96 15.12
CA LYS A 71 27.84 30.29 14.58
C LYS A 71 28.78 30.80 13.47
N HIS A 72 29.62 29.95 12.87
CA HIS A 72 30.48 30.34 11.74
C HIS A 72 29.70 30.92 10.54
N ILE A 73 28.49 30.40 10.26
CA ILE A 73 27.65 30.97 9.20
C ILE A 73 27.09 32.37 9.58
N HIS A 74 26.89 32.63 10.88
CA HIS A 74 26.44 33.94 11.36
C HIS A 74 27.56 34.98 11.28
N GLU A 75 28.79 34.57 11.60
CA GLU A 75 29.99 35.40 11.46
C GLU A 75 30.25 35.76 10.00
N HIS A 76 30.10 34.79 9.08
CA HIS A 76 30.15 35.03 7.65
C HIS A 76 29.06 36.01 7.18
N ALA A 77 27.81 35.78 7.60
CA ALA A 77 26.70 36.67 7.26
C ALA A 77 26.95 38.11 7.72
N LYS A 78 27.48 38.29 8.94
CA LYS A 78 27.80 39.61 9.50
C LYS A 78 28.97 40.29 8.81
N SER A 79 30.05 39.55 8.51
CA SER A 79 31.28 40.10 7.92
C SER A 79 31.14 40.43 6.43
N LYS A 80 30.44 39.58 5.66
CA LYS A 80 30.23 39.75 4.22
C LYS A 80 28.90 40.41 3.86
N ARG A 81 28.03 40.67 4.84
CA ARG A 81 26.65 41.15 4.64
C ARG A 81 25.81 40.21 3.77
N HIS A 82 26.04 38.90 3.90
CA HIS A 82 25.30 37.86 3.21
C HIS A 82 24.16 37.35 4.09
N ASN A 83 22.95 37.87 3.86
CA ASN A 83 21.86 37.75 4.82
C ASN A 83 21.03 36.47 4.72
N LEU A 84 21.31 35.60 3.75
CA LEU A 84 20.54 34.41 3.44
C LEU A 84 21.45 33.19 3.30
N ALA A 85 21.03 32.10 3.92
CA ALA A 85 21.65 30.79 3.77
C ALA A 85 20.59 29.69 3.71
N ILE A 86 20.94 28.57 3.09
CA ILE A 86 20.09 27.39 3.02
C ILE A 86 20.63 26.28 3.93
N ASP A 87 19.75 25.67 4.72
CA ASP A 87 20.03 24.50 5.54
C ASP A 87 20.16 23.28 4.62
N LEU A 88 21.32 22.62 4.64
CA LEU A 88 21.60 21.47 3.77
C LEU A 88 20.93 20.17 4.21
N LEU A 89 20.38 20.13 5.44
CA LEU A 89 19.69 18.95 5.98
C LEU A 89 18.22 18.94 5.57
N TYR A 90 17.54 20.08 5.71
CA TYR A 90 16.09 20.19 5.47
C TYR A 90 15.73 21.03 4.23
N GLY A 91 16.69 21.75 3.65
CA GLY A 91 16.44 22.64 2.51
C GLY A 91 15.77 23.97 2.89
N GLY A 92 15.55 24.25 4.17
CA GLY A 92 14.95 25.51 4.62
C GLY A 92 15.88 26.70 4.42
N ILE A 93 15.35 27.84 3.95
CA ILE A 93 16.12 29.07 3.77
C ILE A 93 16.00 29.91 5.04
N TYR A 94 17.14 30.29 5.62
CA TYR A 94 17.22 31.09 6.84
C TYR A 94 17.67 32.51 6.52
N CYS A 95 16.98 33.51 7.09
CA CYS A 95 17.39 34.90 7.04
C CYS A 95 18.04 35.33 8.35
N PHE A 96 19.28 35.78 8.29
CA PHE A 96 20.00 36.27 9.48
C PHE A 96 19.46 37.60 10.00
N MET A 97 18.84 38.41 9.14
CA MET A 97 18.24 39.70 9.53
C MET A 97 16.87 39.54 10.17
N CYS A 98 16.05 38.59 9.67
CA CYS A 98 14.75 38.28 10.26
C CYS A 98 14.85 37.28 11.42
N GLN A 99 16.00 36.61 11.57
CA GLN A 99 16.25 35.55 12.55
C GLN A 99 15.22 34.41 12.48
N ASP A 100 14.76 34.10 11.26
CA ASP A 100 13.71 33.14 11.01
C ASP A 100 13.90 32.42 9.67
N TYR A 101 13.28 31.25 9.53
CA TYR A 101 13.15 30.55 8.26
C TYR A 101 12.14 31.25 7.37
N ILE A 102 12.42 31.31 6.07
CA ILE A 102 11.60 32.04 5.11
C ILE A 102 10.75 31.06 4.29
N TYR A 103 9.44 31.36 4.21
CA TYR A 103 8.45 30.61 3.46
C TYR A 103 8.02 31.41 2.22
N ASP A 104 8.91 31.50 1.23
CA ASP A 104 8.63 32.20 -0.04
C ASP A 104 8.10 31.23 -1.09
N LYS A 105 6.97 31.59 -1.72
CA LYS A 105 6.24 30.71 -2.65
C LYS A 105 7.09 30.21 -3.83
N ASP A 106 7.90 31.08 -4.44
CA ASP A 106 8.70 30.70 -5.61
C ASP A 106 9.85 29.78 -5.20
N MET A 107 10.50 30.08 -4.06
CA MET A 107 11.59 29.26 -3.52
C MET A 107 11.10 27.89 -3.06
N GLU A 108 9.93 27.82 -2.43
CA GLU A 108 9.28 26.57 -2.03
C GLU A 108 8.88 25.73 -3.24
N GLN A 109 8.36 26.34 -4.29
CA GLN A 109 8.04 25.63 -5.53
C GLN A 109 9.29 24.98 -6.13
N ILE A 110 10.42 25.71 -6.20
CA ILE A 110 11.69 25.16 -6.67
C ILE A 110 12.17 24.01 -5.77
N ALA A 111 12.07 24.18 -4.44
CA ALA A 111 12.45 23.14 -3.49
C ALA A 111 11.66 21.84 -3.71
N LYS A 112 10.33 21.94 -3.86
CA LYS A 112 9.42 20.82 -4.11
C LYS A 112 9.70 20.15 -5.46
N GLU A 113 9.91 20.94 -6.52
CA GLU A 113 10.23 20.42 -7.86
C GLU A 113 11.52 19.59 -7.87
N GLU A 114 12.60 20.11 -7.26
CA GLU A 114 13.90 19.42 -7.24
C GLU A 114 13.90 18.23 -6.28
N GLN A 115 13.17 18.32 -5.16
CA GLN A 115 12.94 17.18 -4.27
C GLN A 115 12.22 16.04 -5.01
N ARG A 116 11.16 16.35 -5.77
CA ARG A 116 10.42 15.38 -6.58
C ARG A 116 11.31 14.71 -7.63
N LYS A 117 12.14 15.48 -8.33
CA LYS A 117 13.10 14.92 -9.32
C LYS A 117 14.12 14.01 -8.66
N ALA A 118 14.68 14.41 -7.51
CA ALA A 118 15.65 13.61 -6.79
C ALA A 118 15.05 12.28 -6.30
N TRP A 119 13.82 12.30 -5.78
CA TRP A 119 13.10 11.09 -5.37
C TRP A 119 12.83 10.15 -6.55
N LYS A 120 12.35 10.67 -7.69
CA LYS A 120 12.20 9.88 -8.93
C LYS A 120 13.49 9.19 -9.35
N MET A 121 14.62 9.91 -9.31
CA MET A 121 15.93 9.35 -9.64
C MET A 121 16.42 8.29 -8.64
N GLN A 122 15.90 8.32 -7.41
CA GLN A 122 16.24 7.36 -6.35
C GLN A 122 15.24 6.19 -6.27
N GLY A 123 14.24 6.14 -7.16
CA GLY A 123 13.17 5.13 -7.11
C GLY A 123 12.22 5.30 -5.92
N ILE A 124 12.32 6.41 -5.18
CA ILE A 124 11.40 6.73 -4.08
C ILE A 124 10.16 7.33 -4.73
N GLY A 125 9.01 6.66 -4.56
CA GLY A 125 7.73 7.13 -5.09
C GLY A 125 7.37 8.55 -4.62
N GLU A 126 6.56 9.27 -5.41
CA GLU A 126 6.11 10.61 -5.05
C GLU A 126 5.39 10.60 -3.68
N LYS A 127 5.93 11.34 -2.70
CA LYS A 127 5.14 11.66 -1.50
C LYS A 127 3.96 12.54 -1.89
N TYR A 128 2.82 12.27 -1.26
CA TYR A 128 1.61 13.08 -1.38
C TYR A 128 1.93 14.57 -1.26
N SER A 129 1.58 15.35 -2.29
CA SER A 129 1.62 16.80 -2.26
C SER A 129 0.20 17.34 -2.24
N THR A 130 -0.07 18.33 -1.39
CA THR A 130 -1.36 19.01 -1.35
C THR A 130 -1.66 19.59 -2.72
N TRP A 131 -2.82 19.25 -3.29
CA TRP A 131 -3.26 19.76 -4.58
C TRP A 131 -3.37 21.30 -4.55
N GLU A 132 -2.67 21.95 -5.47
CA GLU A 132 -2.76 23.38 -5.72
C GLU A 132 -3.46 23.59 -7.06
N PRO A 133 -4.70 24.11 -7.09
CA PRO A 133 -5.44 24.26 -8.33
C PRO A 133 -4.78 25.25 -9.28
N THR A 134 -4.65 24.85 -10.54
CA THR A 134 -4.26 25.71 -11.66
C THR A 134 -5.30 26.80 -11.91
N LYS A 135 -4.92 27.86 -12.64
CA LYS A 135 -5.87 28.94 -13.03
C LYS A 135 -7.11 28.40 -13.75
N ARG A 136 -6.90 27.41 -14.64
CA ARG A 136 -7.97 26.73 -15.38
C ARG A 136 -8.88 25.92 -14.46
N GLU A 137 -8.32 25.18 -13.50
CA GLU A 137 -9.11 24.46 -12.50
C GLU A 137 -9.89 25.43 -11.60
N LEU A 138 -9.30 26.56 -11.20
CA LEU A 138 -10.00 27.59 -10.44
C LEU A 138 -11.20 28.17 -11.20
N GLU A 139 -11.08 28.38 -12.52
CA GLU A 139 -12.19 28.82 -13.37
C GLU A 139 -13.28 27.75 -13.48
N LEU A 140 -12.91 26.48 -13.69
CA LEU A 140 -13.85 25.35 -13.70
C LEU A 140 -14.56 25.17 -12.35
N LEU A 141 -13.84 25.32 -11.24
CA LEU A 141 -14.38 25.28 -9.89
C LEU A 141 -15.35 26.43 -9.61
N ARG A 142 -15.15 27.61 -10.23
CA ARG A 142 -16.10 28.74 -10.10
C ARG A 142 -17.42 28.44 -10.78
N HIS A 143 -17.39 27.80 -11.95
CA HIS A 143 -18.58 27.48 -12.75
C HIS A 143 -19.43 26.32 -12.21
N ASN A 144 -18.85 25.42 -11.39
CA ASN A 144 -19.60 24.33 -10.76
C ASN A 144 -20.09 24.70 -9.34
N PRO A 145 -21.41 24.86 -9.12
CA PRO A 145 -21.97 25.31 -7.83
C PRO A 145 -22.08 24.21 -6.78
N LYS A 146 -21.94 22.92 -7.14
CA LYS A 146 -22.04 21.78 -6.20
C LYS A 146 -20.73 21.56 -5.43
N ARG A 147 -20.18 22.62 -4.81
CA ARG A 147 -19.00 22.52 -3.96
C ARG A 147 -19.42 22.08 -2.56
N ARG A 148 -18.86 20.97 -2.08
CA ARG A 148 -19.01 20.54 -0.68
C ARG A 148 -17.70 20.73 0.06
N ARG A 149 -17.74 21.52 1.13
CA ARG A 149 -16.60 21.68 2.02
C ARG A 149 -16.43 20.39 2.82
N ILE A 150 -15.34 19.66 2.58
CA ILE A 150 -14.92 18.55 3.43
C ILE A 150 -14.43 19.15 4.75
N THR A 151 -15.29 19.16 5.75
CA THR A 151 -14.91 19.58 7.10
C THR A 151 -14.15 18.48 7.83
N SER A 152 -13.47 18.83 8.91
CA SER A 152 -12.73 17.90 9.77
C SER A 152 -13.54 16.75 10.38
N ASN A 153 -14.88 16.85 10.40
CA ASN A 153 -15.84 15.84 10.89
C ASN A 153 -16.69 15.25 9.74
N CYS A 154 -16.19 15.31 8.51
CA CYS A 154 -16.92 14.89 7.33
C CYS A 154 -16.99 13.35 7.25
N THR A 155 -18.20 12.81 7.14
CA THR A 155 -18.50 11.38 6.96
C THR A 155 -18.79 11.04 5.49
N ILE A 156 -18.35 11.87 4.53
CA ILE A 156 -18.52 11.59 3.10
C ILE A 156 -17.84 10.25 2.78
N GLY A 157 -18.49 9.40 2.00
CA GLY A 157 -18.05 8.03 1.74
C GLY A 157 -18.60 7.00 2.74
N LEU A 158 -18.98 7.39 3.97
CA LEU A 158 -19.69 6.49 4.89
C LEU A 158 -21.18 6.49 4.57
N ARG A 159 -21.62 5.44 3.87
CA ARG A 159 -23.02 5.24 3.51
C ARG A 159 -23.38 3.78 3.68
N GLY A 160 -24.46 3.50 4.43
CA GLY A 160 -24.95 2.13 4.62
C GLY A 160 -25.49 1.55 3.32
N LEU A 161 -25.56 0.23 3.23
CA LEU A 161 -26.14 -0.50 2.09
C LEU A 161 -27.35 -1.30 2.55
N ILE A 162 -28.49 -1.11 1.91
CA ILE A 162 -29.69 -1.89 2.23
C ILE A 162 -29.43 -3.36 1.90
N ASN A 163 -29.75 -4.26 2.84
CA ASN A 163 -29.79 -5.68 2.59
C ASN A 163 -31.03 -6.04 1.77
N LEU A 164 -30.85 -6.71 0.63
CA LEU A 164 -31.92 -7.10 -0.29
C LEU A 164 -32.38 -8.55 -0.07
N GLY A 165 -32.18 -9.06 1.15
CA GLY A 165 -32.49 -10.42 1.58
C GLY A 165 -31.25 -11.07 2.19
N ASN A 166 -30.42 -11.67 1.35
CA ASN A 166 -29.18 -12.36 1.75
C ASN A 166 -27.93 -11.67 1.19
N THR A 167 -27.93 -10.34 1.06
CA THR A 167 -26.86 -9.62 0.36
C THR A 167 -25.76 -9.06 1.26
N CYS A 168 -25.67 -9.50 2.52
CA CYS A 168 -24.64 -9.02 3.45
C CYS A 168 -23.22 -9.36 2.97
N PHE A 169 -23.03 -10.51 2.31
CA PHE A 169 -21.75 -10.91 1.69
C PHE A 169 -21.31 -9.95 0.58
N MET A 170 -22.26 -9.35 -0.15
CA MET A 170 -21.97 -8.34 -1.18
C MET A 170 -21.71 -7.00 -0.51
N ASN A 171 -22.59 -6.59 0.42
CA ASN A 171 -22.51 -5.30 1.08
C ASN A 171 -21.16 -5.12 1.79
N CYS A 172 -20.67 -6.16 2.46
CA CYS A 172 -19.39 -6.11 3.18
C CYS A 172 -18.19 -5.87 2.24
N ILE A 173 -18.21 -6.46 1.04
CA ILE A 173 -17.18 -6.31 0.00
C ILE A 173 -17.29 -4.95 -0.68
N VAL A 174 -18.50 -4.50 -1.02
CA VAL A 174 -18.73 -3.19 -1.61
C VAL A 174 -18.22 -2.08 -0.68
N GLN A 175 -18.43 -2.20 0.63
CA GLN A 175 -17.87 -1.28 1.61
C GLN A 175 -16.33 -1.24 1.57
N ALA A 176 -15.67 -2.40 1.50
CA ALA A 176 -14.20 -2.47 1.39
C ALA A 176 -13.67 -1.84 0.08
N LEU A 177 -14.32 -2.13 -1.06
CA LEU A 177 -13.93 -1.58 -2.37
C LEU A 177 -14.14 -0.06 -2.47
N THR A 178 -15.29 0.44 -1.99
CA THR A 178 -15.63 1.89 -2.03
C THR A 178 -14.76 2.75 -1.11
N HIS A 179 -14.08 2.12 -0.15
CA HIS A 179 -13.14 2.75 0.76
C HIS A 179 -11.67 2.48 0.40
N THR A 180 -11.41 1.84 -0.74
CA THR A 180 -10.06 1.73 -1.31
C THR A 180 -9.69 3.06 -2.00
N PRO A 181 -8.71 3.84 -1.50
CA PRO A 181 -8.48 5.21 -1.99
C PRO A 181 -8.16 5.30 -3.48
N LEU A 182 -7.37 4.36 -4.01
CA LEU A 182 -7.00 4.36 -5.42
C LEU A 182 -8.16 4.03 -6.35
N LEU A 183 -9.07 3.16 -5.92
CA LEU A 183 -10.32 2.93 -6.67
C LEU A 183 -11.18 4.18 -6.66
N ARG A 184 -11.34 4.83 -5.49
CA ARG A 184 -12.07 6.10 -5.39
C ARG A 184 -11.53 7.14 -6.36
N ASP A 185 -10.21 7.35 -6.39
CA ASP A 185 -9.59 8.37 -7.24
C ASP A 185 -9.73 8.01 -8.73
N PHE A 186 -9.65 6.72 -9.08
CA PHE A 186 -9.91 6.24 -10.44
C PHE A 186 -11.36 6.49 -10.88
N PHE A 187 -12.34 6.03 -10.10
CA PHE A 187 -13.76 6.11 -10.45
C PHE A 187 -14.33 7.53 -10.41
N LEU A 188 -13.80 8.39 -9.54
CA LEU A 188 -14.20 9.81 -9.49
C LEU A 188 -13.48 10.69 -10.53
N SER A 189 -12.44 10.19 -11.20
CA SER A 189 -11.74 10.93 -12.26
C SER A 189 -12.28 10.66 -13.67
N ASP A 190 -13.41 9.95 -13.78
CA ASP A 190 -14.14 9.66 -15.03
C ASP A 190 -13.23 9.13 -16.15
N ARG A 191 -12.28 8.27 -15.78
CA ARG A 191 -11.27 7.71 -16.72
C ARG A 191 -11.79 6.54 -17.55
N HIS A 192 -12.96 6.00 -17.23
CA HIS A 192 -13.52 4.86 -17.94
C HIS A 192 -14.30 5.34 -19.18
N LYS A 193 -13.81 4.98 -20.37
CA LYS A 193 -14.55 5.15 -21.62
C LYS A 193 -15.32 3.87 -21.91
N CYS A 194 -16.62 3.87 -21.67
CA CYS A 194 -17.42 2.67 -21.86
C CYS A 194 -17.77 2.46 -23.33
N GLU A 195 -17.33 1.33 -23.90
CA GLU A 195 -17.73 0.88 -25.25
C GLU A 195 -18.86 -0.17 -25.19
N MET A 196 -19.24 -0.61 -23.99
CA MET A 196 -20.34 -1.55 -23.76
C MET A 196 -21.70 -0.85 -23.75
N GLN A 197 -22.80 -1.61 -23.90
CA GLN A 197 -24.14 -1.06 -23.71
C GLN A 197 -24.27 -0.44 -22.30
N SER A 198 -24.92 0.72 -22.22
CA SER A 198 -24.90 1.63 -21.06
C SER A 198 -25.44 1.07 -19.73
N ASN A 199 -25.90 -0.18 -19.70
CA ASN A 199 -26.44 -0.85 -18.51
C ASN A 199 -25.82 -2.24 -18.23
N SER A 200 -24.80 -2.68 -18.96
CA SER A 200 -24.16 -4.00 -18.76
C SER A 200 -22.75 -3.93 -18.17
N CYS A 201 -22.21 -2.73 -18.00
CA CYS A 201 -20.85 -2.49 -17.54
C CYS A 201 -20.77 -2.29 -16.02
N LEU A 202 -20.08 -3.21 -15.34
CA LEU A 202 -19.82 -3.11 -13.90
C LEU A 202 -18.93 -1.91 -13.53
N VAL A 203 -18.04 -1.46 -14.43
CA VAL A 203 -17.17 -0.28 -14.19
C VAL A 203 -18.00 1.01 -14.18
N CYS A 204 -19.00 1.12 -15.06
CA CYS A 204 -19.96 2.22 -15.04
C CYS A 204 -20.81 2.22 -13.77
N GLU A 205 -21.29 1.05 -13.35
CA GLU A 205 -22.07 0.92 -12.12
C GLU A 205 -21.23 1.27 -10.89
N MET A 206 -19.97 0.78 -10.81
CA MET A 206 -19.06 1.19 -9.75
C MET A 206 -18.82 2.70 -9.77
N SER A 207 -18.66 3.33 -10.95
CA SER A 207 -18.53 4.79 -11.07
C SER A 207 -19.73 5.52 -10.49
N GLN A 208 -20.95 5.09 -10.82
CA GLN A 208 -22.19 5.63 -10.25
C GLN A 208 -22.26 5.40 -8.73
N LEU A 209 -21.88 4.22 -8.25
CA LEU A 209 -21.85 3.89 -6.84
C LEU A 209 -20.86 4.78 -6.06
N PHE A 210 -19.67 5.03 -6.60
CA PHE A 210 -18.71 5.98 -6.02
C PHE A 210 -19.29 7.39 -6.00
N GLN A 211 -19.94 7.85 -7.08
CA GLN A 211 -20.61 9.15 -7.09
C GLN A 211 -21.72 9.22 -6.02
N GLU A 212 -22.50 8.15 -5.83
CA GLU A 212 -23.55 8.06 -4.82
C GLU A 212 -23.01 8.06 -3.39
N PHE A 213 -21.91 7.34 -3.11
CA PHE A 213 -21.25 7.31 -1.80
C PHE A 213 -20.62 8.66 -1.44
N TYR A 214 -20.03 9.32 -2.43
CA TYR A 214 -19.31 10.58 -2.25
C TYR A 214 -20.16 11.82 -2.56
N SER A 215 -21.43 11.63 -2.97
CA SER A 215 -22.44 12.68 -3.15
C SER A 215 -22.72 13.43 -1.84
N GLY A 216 -22.46 12.79 -0.70
CA GLY A 216 -22.73 13.26 0.65
C GLY A 216 -24.19 13.12 1.10
N HIS A 217 -24.99 12.29 0.43
CA HIS A 217 -26.22 11.74 0.99
C HIS A 217 -25.89 10.70 2.07
N ARG A 218 -26.67 10.68 3.16
CA ARG A 218 -26.46 9.78 4.31
C ARG A 218 -27.45 8.62 4.38
N SER A 219 -28.54 8.68 3.62
CA SER A 219 -29.51 7.59 3.57
C SER A 219 -28.83 6.33 3.01
N PRO A 220 -29.13 5.14 3.51
CA PRO A 220 -28.60 3.91 2.95
C PRO A 220 -28.86 3.81 1.44
N HIS A 221 -27.90 3.28 0.70
CA HIS A 221 -27.99 3.07 -0.75
C HIS A 221 -28.52 1.66 -1.05
N ILE A 222 -29.23 1.50 -2.17
CA ILE A 222 -29.81 0.24 -2.63
C ILE A 222 -29.01 -0.25 -3.85
N PRO A 223 -28.05 -1.19 -3.69
CA PRO A 223 -27.14 -1.63 -4.75
C PRO A 223 -27.74 -2.69 -5.70
N PHE A 224 -29.00 -2.54 -6.11
CA PHE A 224 -29.71 -3.58 -6.89
C PHE A 224 -29.12 -3.79 -8.28
N ARG A 225 -28.61 -2.74 -8.93
CA ARG A 225 -27.98 -2.82 -10.25
C ARG A 225 -26.66 -3.58 -10.20
N LEU A 226 -25.83 -3.30 -9.19
CA LEU A 226 -24.58 -4.02 -8.96
C LEU A 226 -24.84 -5.51 -8.76
N LEU A 227 -25.82 -5.86 -7.92
CA LEU A 227 -26.23 -7.26 -7.70
C LEU A 227 -26.63 -7.94 -9.01
N HIS A 228 -27.51 -7.30 -9.79
CA HIS A 228 -27.98 -7.82 -11.08
C HIS A 228 -26.84 -8.03 -12.08
N LEU A 229 -25.89 -7.09 -12.16
CA LEU A 229 -24.73 -7.18 -13.04
C LEU A 229 -23.82 -8.34 -12.66
N VAL A 230 -23.51 -8.50 -11.37
CA VAL A 230 -22.67 -9.62 -10.92
C VAL A 230 -23.36 -10.95 -11.20
N TRP A 231 -24.66 -11.10 -10.91
CA TRP A 231 -25.40 -12.33 -11.24
C TRP A 231 -25.40 -12.67 -12.73
N THR A 232 -25.48 -11.66 -13.59
CA THR A 232 -25.48 -11.87 -15.04
C THR A 232 -24.13 -12.37 -15.55
N HIS A 233 -23.03 -11.85 -14.98
CA HIS A 233 -21.67 -12.17 -15.41
C HIS A 233 -21.01 -13.32 -14.62
N ALA A 234 -21.49 -13.63 -13.42
CA ALA A 234 -21.03 -14.68 -12.54
C ALA A 234 -22.24 -15.54 -12.08
N ARG A 235 -22.74 -16.37 -13.00
CA ARG A 235 -23.99 -17.15 -12.81
C ARG A 235 -23.96 -18.10 -11.61
N HIS A 236 -22.79 -18.54 -11.16
CA HIS A 236 -22.66 -19.41 -9.99
C HIS A 236 -23.04 -18.69 -8.67
N LEU A 237 -22.95 -17.36 -8.64
CA LEU A 237 -23.38 -16.52 -7.52
C LEU A 237 -24.82 -16.02 -7.68
N ALA A 238 -25.50 -16.37 -8.78
CA ALA A 238 -26.85 -15.91 -9.05
C ALA A 238 -27.86 -16.70 -8.22
N GLY A 239 -28.66 -15.99 -7.42
CA GLY A 239 -29.68 -16.59 -6.58
C GLY A 239 -29.91 -15.80 -5.30
N TYR A 240 -31.00 -16.11 -4.60
CA TYR A 240 -31.32 -15.49 -3.31
C TYR A 240 -30.62 -16.18 -2.12
N GLU A 241 -29.76 -17.16 -2.39
CA GLU A 241 -29.04 -17.90 -1.36
C GLU A 241 -27.89 -17.08 -0.77
N GLN A 242 -27.47 -17.46 0.44
CA GLN A 242 -26.26 -16.89 1.05
C GLN A 242 -25.03 -17.39 0.28
N GLN A 243 -24.07 -16.49 0.05
CA GLN A 243 -22.85 -16.78 -0.69
C GLN A 243 -21.62 -16.38 0.11
N ASP A 244 -20.47 -16.91 -0.28
CA ASP A 244 -19.20 -16.57 0.35
C ASP A 244 -18.71 -15.18 -0.12
N ALA A 245 -18.34 -14.33 0.83
CA ALA A 245 -17.84 -12.98 0.54
C ALA A 245 -16.50 -13.00 -0.24
N HIS A 246 -15.64 -14.00 -0.03
CA HIS A 246 -14.41 -14.17 -0.81
C HIS A 246 -14.72 -14.52 -2.26
N GLU A 247 -15.63 -15.46 -2.49
CA GLU A 247 -16.05 -15.85 -3.85
C GLU A 247 -16.66 -14.66 -4.60
N PHE A 248 -17.53 -13.89 -3.93
CA PHE A 248 -18.06 -12.66 -4.49
C PHE A 248 -16.98 -11.62 -4.80
N LEU A 249 -15.99 -11.43 -3.92
CA LEU A 249 -14.86 -10.51 -4.17
C LEU A 249 -14.11 -10.90 -5.44
N ILE A 250 -13.72 -12.17 -5.57
CA ILE A 250 -12.95 -12.64 -6.72
C ILE A 250 -13.77 -12.52 -8.01
N ALA A 251 -15.05 -12.89 -7.98
CA ALA A 251 -15.95 -12.72 -9.12
C ALA A 251 -16.12 -11.24 -9.50
N ALA A 252 -16.29 -10.34 -8.53
CA ALA A 252 -16.43 -8.91 -8.79
C ALA A 252 -15.15 -8.31 -9.39
N LEU A 253 -13.96 -8.68 -8.87
CA LEU A 253 -12.67 -8.25 -9.41
C LEU A 253 -12.45 -8.77 -10.83
N ASP A 254 -12.84 -10.02 -11.13
CA ASP A 254 -12.78 -10.58 -12.48
C ASP A 254 -13.65 -9.82 -13.48
N VAL A 255 -14.91 -9.56 -13.11
CA VAL A 255 -15.85 -8.81 -13.95
C VAL A 255 -15.32 -7.38 -14.18
N LEU A 256 -14.79 -6.73 -13.14
CA LEU A 256 -14.18 -5.41 -13.27
C LEU A 256 -12.94 -5.44 -14.17
N HIS A 257 -12.04 -6.41 -13.99
CA HIS A 257 -10.85 -6.58 -14.82
C HIS A 257 -11.24 -6.75 -16.31
N ARG A 258 -12.24 -7.59 -16.61
CA ARG A 258 -12.73 -7.78 -17.99
C ARG A 258 -13.36 -6.53 -18.58
N HIS A 259 -14.17 -5.81 -17.81
CA HIS A 259 -14.83 -4.59 -18.28
C HIS A 259 -13.91 -3.35 -18.33
N CYS A 260 -12.74 -3.40 -17.67
CA CYS A 260 -11.71 -2.36 -17.79
C CYS A 260 -10.76 -2.56 -18.97
N LYS A 261 -10.77 -3.73 -19.63
CA LYS A 261 -9.96 -3.95 -20.84
C LYS A 261 -10.57 -3.15 -21.98
N ASP A 262 -9.96 -2.01 -22.30
CA ASP A 262 -10.18 -1.34 -23.58
C ASP A 262 -9.81 -2.33 -24.69
N ASP A 263 -10.74 -2.61 -25.60
CA ASP A 263 -10.51 -3.49 -26.76
C ASP A 263 -9.64 -2.81 -27.84
N ASN A 264 -8.90 -1.76 -27.45
CA ASN A 264 -7.95 -1.04 -28.30
C ASN A 264 -6.66 -1.84 -28.51
N GLY A 265 -6.78 -2.97 -29.21
CA GLY A 265 -5.89 -3.43 -30.29
C GLY A 265 -4.41 -3.70 -30.00
N LYS A 266 -3.85 -3.34 -28.85
CA LYS A 266 -2.53 -3.76 -28.42
C LYS A 266 -2.74 -5.03 -27.61
N LYS A 267 -2.77 -6.17 -28.31
CA LYS A 267 -2.53 -7.48 -27.70
C LYS A 267 -1.34 -7.30 -26.76
N ALA A 268 -1.59 -7.29 -25.45
CA ALA A 268 -0.50 -7.37 -24.50
C ALA A 268 0.23 -8.66 -24.86
N ASN A 269 1.52 -8.56 -25.21
CA ASN A 269 2.34 -9.72 -25.60
C ASN A 269 2.48 -10.76 -24.47
N ASN A 270 1.83 -10.54 -23.32
CA ASN A 270 1.75 -11.46 -22.22
C ASN A 270 0.30 -11.51 -21.68
N PRO A 271 -0.42 -12.65 -21.76
CA PRO A 271 -1.78 -12.79 -21.22
C PRO A 271 -1.86 -12.59 -19.69
N ASN A 272 -0.71 -12.59 -19.00
CA ASN A 272 -0.60 -12.44 -17.55
C ASN A 272 -0.39 -11.00 -17.06
N HIS A 273 -0.50 -9.98 -17.93
CA HIS A 273 -0.32 -8.58 -17.51
C HIS A 273 -1.33 -7.65 -18.20
N CYS A 274 -2.36 -7.20 -17.48
CA CYS A 274 -3.26 -6.15 -17.93
C CYS A 274 -2.90 -4.81 -17.27
N ASN A 275 -3.03 -3.71 -18.02
CA ASN A 275 -2.82 -2.37 -17.48
C ASN A 275 -4.09 -1.78 -16.84
N CYS A 276 -5.12 -2.60 -16.55
CA CYS A 276 -6.34 -2.11 -15.93
C CYS A 276 -6.14 -1.71 -14.46
N ILE A 277 -7.06 -0.91 -13.92
CA ILE A 277 -6.98 -0.44 -12.53
C ILE A 277 -6.97 -1.59 -11.51
N ILE A 278 -7.66 -2.70 -11.81
CA ILE A 278 -7.69 -3.88 -10.95
C ILE A 278 -6.30 -4.51 -10.86
N ASP A 279 -5.63 -4.71 -12.00
CA ASP A 279 -4.29 -5.27 -12.03
C ASP A 279 -3.23 -4.35 -11.42
N GLN A 280 -3.39 -3.04 -11.59
CA GLN A 280 -2.48 -2.08 -10.95
C GLN A 280 -2.60 -2.08 -9.43
N ILE A 281 -3.80 -2.31 -8.88
CA ILE A 281 -4.06 -2.20 -7.44
C ILE A 281 -3.91 -3.55 -6.73
N PHE A 282 -4.54 -4.61 -7.24
CA PHE A 282 -4.72 -5.88 -6.53
C PHE A 282 -3.81 -6.99 -7.02
N THR A 283 -3.20 -6.89 -8.22
CA THR A 283 -2.38 -7.98 -8.75
C THR A 283 -0.96 -7.98 -8.16
N GLY A 284 -0.69 -9.00 -7.35
CA GLY A 284 0.65 -9.40 -6.93
C GLY A 284 1.25 -10.47 -7.84
N GLY A 285 2.50 -10.86 -7.56
CA GLY A 285 3.17 -11.97 -8.21
C GLY A 285 3.76 -12.93 -7.18
N LEU A 286 3.29 -14.17 -7.18
CA LEU A 286 3.72 -15.23 -6.29
C LEU A 286 4.79 -16.07 -6.99
N GLN A 287 5.97 -16.18 -6.39
CA GLN A 287 7.05 -17.04 -6.88
C GLN A 287 6.92 -18.42 -6.27
N SER A 288 6.71 -19.44 -7.11
CA SER A 288 6.72 -20.85 -6.75
C SER A 288 8.03 -21.49 -7.21
N ASP A 289 8.89 -21.80 -6.24
CA ASP A 289 10.16 -22.49 -6.44
C ASP A 289 10.01 -23.98 -6.15
N VAL A 290 10.40 -24.83 -7.10
CA VAL A 290 10.54 -26.27 -6.93
C VAL A 290 12.03 -26.62 -6.91
N THR A 291 12.53 -27.13 -5.79
CA THR A 291 13.93 -27.49 -5.61
C THR A 291 14.09 -29.00 -5.57
N CYS A 292 14.87 -29.54 -6.50
CA CYS A 292 15.24 -30.95 -6.51
C CYS A 292 16.11 -31.31 -5.30
N GLN A 293 15.79 -32.40 -4.60
CA GLN A 293 16.56 -32.81 -3.41
C GLN A 293 17.89 -33.50 -3.74
N VAL A 294 18.11 -33.89 -5.00
CA VAL A 294 19.34 -34.57 -5.44
C VAL A 294 20.36 -33.61 -6.03
N CYS A 295 19.97 -32.84 -7.06
CA CYS A 295 20.88 -31.92 -7.74
C CYS A 295 20.76 -30.46 -7.28
N HIS A 296 19.80 -30.15 -6.39
CA HIS A 296 19.51 -28.79 -5.93
C HIS A 296 19.15 -27.78 -7.02
N GLY A 297 18.86 -28.25 -8.24
CA GLY A 297 18.32 -27.43 -9.31
C GLY A 297 16.96 -26.85 -8.92
N VAL A 298 16.78 -25.54 -9.16
CA VAL A 298 15.55 -24.80 -8.87
C VAL A 298 14.80 -24.52 -10.16
N SER A 299 13.51 -24.85 -10.18
CA SER A 299 12.57 -24.41 -11.20
C SER A 299 11.64 -23.38 -10.59
N THR A 300 11.60 -22.18 -11.19
CA THR A 300 10.83 -21.05 -10.69
C THR A 300 9.68 -20.71 -11.64
N THR A 301 8.50 -20.52 -11.07
CA THR A 301 7.29 -20.08 -11.77
C THR A 301 6.73 -18.84 -11.05
N ILE A 302 6.17 -17.89 -11.80
CA ILE A 302 5.59 -16.67 -11.24
C ILE A 302 4.12 -16.62 -11.62
N ASP A 303 3.25 -16.74 -10.63
CA ASP A 303 1.80 -16.77 -10.79
C ASP A 303 1.18 -15.45 -10.28
N PRO A 304 0.33 -14.76 -11.07
CA PRO A 304 -0.39 -13.60 -10.60
C PRO A 304 -1.46 -14.00 -9.57
N PHE A 305 -1.74 -13.12 -8.61
CA PHE A 305 -2.80 -13.33 -7.62
C PHE A 305 -3.50 -12.02 -7.25
N TRP A 306 -4.76 -12.08 -6.82
CA TRP A 306 -5.51 -10.95 -6.25
C TRP A 306 -5.67 -11.01 -4.73
N ASP A 307 -5.54 -12.21 -4.16
CA ASP A 307 -5.60 -12.46 -2.72
C ASP A 307 -4.59 -13.53 -2.30
N ILE A 308 -4.35 -13.60 -0.99
CA ILE A 308 -3.56 -14.65 -0.36
C ILE A 308 -4.47 -15.38 0.64
N SER A 309 -4.87 -16.59 0.27
CA SER A 309 -5.70 -17.44 1.11
C SER A 309 -4.84 -18.28 2.07
N LEU A 310 -4.94 -18.00 3.36
CA LEU A 310 -4.10 -18.53 4.44
C LEU A 310 -4.80 -19.63 5.23
N ASP A 311 -4.10 -20.75 5.42
CA ASP A 311 -4.57 -21.84 6.28
C ASP A 311 -4.42 -21.50 7.77
N LEU A 312 -5.36 -21.98 8.58
CA LEU A 312 -5.46 -21.67 10.00
C LEU A 312 -5.10 -22.88 10.88
N PRO A 313 -4.55 -22.66 12.10
CA PRO A 313 -4.36 -23.73 13.07
C PRO A 313 -5.68 -24.47 13.33
N GLY A 314 -5.61 -25.78 13.27
CA GLY A 314 -6.75 -26.67 13.39
C GLY A 314 -7.24 -27.22 12.06
N SER A 315 -6.83 -26.70 10.89
CA SER A 315 -7.12 -27.35 9.60
C SER A 315 -6.53 -28.76 9.54
N SER A 316 -7.10 -29.64 8.71
CA SER A 316 -6.65 -31.02 8.49
C SER A 316 -5.24 -31.15 7.88
N THR A 317 -4.56 -30.04 7.60
CA THR A 317 -3.15 -30.03 7.21
C THR A 317 -2.25 -30.28 8.44
N PRO A 318 -1.25 -31.19 8.35
CA PRO A 318 -0.43 -31.55 9.50
C PRO A 318 0.31 -30.33 10.06
N PHE A 319 -0.04 -29.98 11.30
CA PHE A 319 0.53 -28.87 12.05
C PHE A 319 1.91 -29.26 12.57
N TRP A 320 2.95 -29.10 11.75
CA TRP A 320 4.32 -29.26 12.20
C TRP A 320 4.77 -28.00 12.98
N PRO A 321 5.17 -28.12 14.25
CA PRO A 321 5.62 -27.00 15.06
C PRO A 321 6.82 -26.30 14.42
N LEU A 322 6.93 -25.00 14.67
CA LEU A 322 8.07 -24.19 14.25
C LEU A 322 9.29 -24.60 15.09
N SER A 323 10.15 -25.47 14.53
CA SER A 323 11.49 -25.93 14.96
C SER A 323 11.59 -27.41 15.35
N PRO A 324 12.50 -28.20 14.74
CA PRO A 324 13.05 -29.41 15.32
C PRO A 324 14.30 -29.03 16.13
N GLY A 325 14.18 -28.97 17.45
CA GLY A 325 15.29 -28.57 18.32
C GLY A 325 14.87 -28.50 19.78
N GLY A 326 14.57 -29.65 20.36
CA GLY A 326 14.27 -29.84 21.77
C GLY A 326 14.01 -31.31 22.03
N ASP A 327 14.92 -31.95 22.75
CA ASP A 327 15.00 -33.40 22.97
C ASP A 327 13.68 -34.03 23.46
N GLY A 328 13.52 -35.29 23.06
CA GLY A 328 12.36 -36.09 23.39
C GLY A 328 12.16 -36.30 24.88
N SER A 329 10.96 -35.99 25.35
CA SER A 329 10.27 -36.78 26.36
C SER A 329 8.77 -36.53 26.22
N ALA A 330 8.12 -37.39 25.44
CA ALA A 330 6.68 -37.53 25.51
C ALA A 330 6.39 -38.34 26.77
N LEU A 331 5.73 -37.73 27.75
CA LEU A 331 4.74 -38.34 28.64
C LEU A 331 4.05 -37.22 29.46
N ASN A 332 2.73 -37.35 29.53
CA ASN A 332 1.76 -36.57 30.30
C ASN A 332 1.15 -35.33 29.63
N GLY A 333 -0.16 -35.45 29.43
CA GLY A 333 -1.03 -34.42 28.91
C GLY A 333 -1.17 -33.27 29.90
N GLU A 334 -0.57 -32.14 29.54
CA GLU A 334 -1.02 -30.83 29.97
C GLU A 334 -1.15 -29.96 28.73
N SER A 335 -2.27 -29.25 28.66
CA SER A 335 -2.61 -28.30 27.61
C SER A 335 -1.50 -27.27 27.44
N HIS A 336 -0.74 -27.37 26.36
CA HIS A 336 0.19 -26.32 25.96
C HIS A 336 -0.60 -25.04 25.62
N THR A 337 -0.68 -24.14 26.58
CA THR A 337 -1.00 -22.72 26.36
C THR A 337 0.12 -22.11 25.52
N THR A 338 -0.01 -22.19 24.20
CA THR A 338 0.88 -21.52 23.24
C THR A 338 0.14 -20.31 22.69
N GLY A 339 0.83 -19.16 22.60
CA GLY A 339 0.21 -17.84 22.35
C GLY A 339 -0.75 -17.79 21.15
N ALA A 340 -1.66 -16.81 21.16
CA ALA A 340 -2.63 -16.60 20.10
C ALA A 340 -1.95 -16.59 18.72
N THR A 341 -2.50 -17.34 17.76
CA THR A 341 -1.97 -17.38 16.39
C THR A 341 -2.03 -16.00 15.76
N THR A 342 -0.96 -15.58 15.11
CA THR A 342 -0.92 -14.28 14.42
C THR A 342 -1.01 -14.43 12.89
N LEU A 343 -1.42 -13.36 12.20
CA LEU A 343 -1.38 -13.27 10.74
C LEU A 343 0.05 -13.52 10.21
N THR A 344 1.06 -13.03 10.92
CA THR A 344 2.47 -13.24 10.59
C THR A 344 2.86 -14.72 10.67
N ASP A 345 2.31 -15.48 11.63
CA ASP A 345 2.52 -16.94 11.70
C ASP A 345 1.87 -17.66 10.52
N CYS A 346 0.66 -17.26 10.15
CA CYS A 346 -0.03 -17.79 8.96
C CYS A 346 0.79 -17.52 7.68
N LEU A 347 1.31 -16.31 7.50
CA LEU A 347 2.18 -15.96 6.37
C LEU A 347 3.48 -16.75 6.37
N ARG A 348 4.12 -16.92 7.54
CA ARG A 348 5.34 -17.72 7.67
C ARG A 348 5.11 -19.17 7.26
N ARG A 349 3.95 -19.74 7.62
CA ARG A 349 3.54 -21.09 7.18
C ARG A 349 3.29 -21.15 5.69
N PHE A 350 2.58 -20.17 5.14
CA PHE A 350 2.30 -20.07 3.71
C PHE A 350 3.59 -20.02 2.87
N THR A 351 4.64 -19.34 3.35
CA THR A 351 5.94 -19.25 2.66
C THR A 351 6.96 -20.33 3.04
N ARG A 352 6.57 -21.32 3.86
CA ARG A 352 7.47 -22.37 4.32
C ARG A 352 7.72 -23.37 3.19
N PRO A 353 8.97 -23.84 2.98
CA PRO A 353 9.22 -24.97 2.09
C PRO A 353 8.46 -26.21 2.58
N GLU A 354 7.77 -26.88 1.67
CA GLU A 354 7.09 -28.15 1.91
C GLU A 354 7.67 -29.25 1.04
N HIS A 355 7.81 -30.46 1.60
CA HIS A 355 8.22 -31.63 0.84
C HIS A 355 7.02 -32.20 0.10
N LEU A 356 7.11 -32.38 -1.21
CA LEU A 356 5.99 -32.90 -2.00
C LEU A 356 5.68 -34.38 -1.72
N GLY A 357 6.60 -35.09 -1.08
CA GLY A 357 6.45 -36.50 -0.74
C GLY A 357 6.79 -37.46 -1.87
N SER A 358 6.95 -38.74 -1.52
CA SER A 358 7.39 -39.80 -2.44
C SER A 358 6.35 -40.13 -3.53
N SER A 359 5.08 -39.78 -3.32
CA SER A 359 3.98 -39.96 -4.28
C SER A 359 3.87 -38.87 -5.33
N ALA A 360 4.56 -37.73 -5.16
CA ALA A 360 4.49 -36.58 -6.07
C ALA A 360 5.88 -36.19 -6.62
N LYS A 361 6.68 -37.19 -7.00
CA LYS A 361 8.00 -36.97 -7.60
C LYS A 361 7.88 -36.20 -8.91
N ILE A 362 8.80 -35.26 -9.13
CA ILE A 362 8.83 -34.42 -10.34
C ILE A 362 10.00 -34.86 -11.21
N LYS A 363 9.78 -34.93 -12.53
CA LYS A 363 10.85 -35.22 -13.48
C LYS A 363 11.82 -34.03 -13.52
N CYS A 364 12.99 -34.21 -12.92
CA CYS A 364 14.02 -33.18 -12.88
C CYS A 364 14.74 -33.09 -14.22
N SER A 365 14.89 -31.87 -14.76
CA SER A 365 15.62 -31.62 -16.01
C SER A 365 17.12 -31.89 -15.89
N GLY A 366 17.73 -31.65 -14.71
CA GLY A 366 19.16 -31.90 -14.48
C GLY A 366 19.48 -33.38 -14.19
N CYS A 367 18.62 -34.10 -13.44
CA CYS A 367 18.83 -35.51 -13.14
C CYS A 367 18.25 -36.46 -14.21
N HIS A 368 17.50 -35.93 -15.18
CA HIS A 368 16.74 -36.67 -16.19
C HIS A 368 15.85 -37.81 -15.65
N SER A 369 15.45 -37.73 -14.38
CA SER A 369 14.72 -38.77 -13.65
C SER A 369 13.72 -38.17 -12.66
N TYR A 370 12.79 -38.98 -12.16
CA TYR A 370 11.79 -38.55 -11.17
C TYR A 370 12.42 -38.46 -9.79
N GLN A 371 12.49 -37.25 -9.25
CA GLN A 371 13.12 -36.95 -7.98
C GLN A 371 12.14 -36.38 -6.98
N GLU A 372 12.45 -36.58 -5.70
CA GLU A 372 11.77 -35.85 -4.64
C GLU A 372 12.22 -34.40 -4.67
N SER A 373 11.26 -33.51 -4.42
CA SER A 373 11.45 -32.07 -4.50
C SER A 373 10.72 -31.39 -3.36
N THR A 374 11.25 -30.24 -2.94
CA THR A 374 10.52 -29.31 -2.08
C THR A 374 9.90 -28.21 -2.91
N LYS A 375 8.70 -27.77 -2.54
CA LYS A 375 8.03 -26.61 -3.11
C LYS A 375 8.04 -25.48 -2.08
N GLN A 376 8.27 -24.25 -2.51
CA GLN A 376 8.18 -23.08 -1.65
C GLN A 376 7.53 -21.92 -2.39
N LEU A 377 6.59 -21.24 -1.72
CA LEU A 377 5.95 -20.02 -2.21
C LEU A 377 6.60 -18.79 -1.54
N THR A 378 6.89 -17.75 -2.31
CA THR A 378 7.39 -16.45 -1.82
C THR A 378 6.80 -15.31 -2.64
N MET A 379 6.87 -14.08 -2.13
CA MET A 379 6.34 -12.91 -2.83
C MET A 379 7.38 -12.36 -3.80
N LYS A 380 7.10 -12.37 -5.11
CA LYS A 380 7.94 -11.69 -6.12
C LYS A 380 7.59 -10.22 -6.24
N LYS A 381 6.29 -9.93 -6.31
CA LYS A 381 5.72 -8.59 -6.42
C LYS A 381 4.54 -8.50 -5.46
N LEU A 382 4.49 -7.43 -4.66
CA LEU A 382 3.35 -7.18 -3.77
C LEU A 382 2.34 -6.25 -4.44
N PRO A 383 1.03 -6.48 -4.26
CA PRO A 383 -0.02 -5.60 -4.79
C PRO A 383 -0.10 -4.30 -3.98
N ILE A 384 -0.62 -3.21 -4.55
CA ILE A 384 -0.82 -1.97 -3.77
C ILE A 384 -1.82 -2.20 -2.63
N VAL A 385 -2.88 -2.97 -2.90
CA VAL A 385 -3.84 -3.42 -1.90
C VAL A 385 -3.73 -4.94 -1.78
N ALA A 386 -3.29 -5.41 -0.63
CA ALA A 386 -3.23 -6.82 -0.30
C ALA A 386 -4.53 -7.26 0.37
N CYS A 387 -5.14 -8.32 -0.15
CA CYS A 387 -6.26 -9.01 0.47
C CYS A 387 -5.77 -10.34 1.06
N PHE A 388 -5.92 -10.52 2.38
CA PHE A 388 -5.66 -11.80 3.03
C PHE A 388 -6.98 -12.46 3.38
N HIS A 389 -7.19 -13.67 2.87
CA HIS A 389 -8.33 -14.49 3.18
C HIS A 389 -7.93 -15.53 4.23
N LEU A 390 -8.53 -15.46 5.42
CA LEU A 390 -8.35 -16.49 6.44
C LEU A 390 -9.34 -17.62 6.16
N LYS A 391 -8.84 -18.78 5.72
CA LYS A 391 -9.67 -19.93 5.32
C LYS A 391 -10.36 -20.55 6.53
N ARG A 392 -11.46 -19.94 6.94
CA ARG A 392 -12.25 -20.36 8.11
C ARG A 392 -13.22 -21.48 7.78
N PHE A 393 -13.42 -21.82 6.53
CA PHE A 393 -14.35 -22.85 6.11
C PHE A 393 -13.58 -24.06 5.59
N GLU A 394 -13.69 -25.18 6.30
CA GLU A 394 -13.06 -26.43 5.90
C GLU A 394 -14.12 -27.35 5.29
N HIS A 395 -13.85 -27.81 4.07
CA HIS A 395 -14.73 -28.70 3.34
C HIS A 395 -13.95 -29.95 2.93
N SER A 396 -14.01 -30.98 3.77
CA SER A 396 -13.44 -32.30 3.50
C SER A 396 -14.55 -33.33 3.33
N ALA A 397 -14.26 -34.44 2.64
CA ALA A 397 -15.22 -35.53 2.40
C ALA A 397 -15.85 -36.09 3.69
N LYS A 398 -15.20 -35.90 4.85
CA LYS A 398 -15.64 -36.38 6.15
C LYS A 398 -16.06 -35.29 7.14
N LEU A 399 -15.73 -34.01 6.88
CA LEU A 399 -15.90 -32.94 7.85
C LEU A 399 -16.15 -31.61 7.15
N ARG A 400 -17.27 -30.99 7.51
CA ARG A 400 -17.59 -29.59 7.20
C ARG A 400 -17.64 -28.84 8.52
N ARG A 401 -16.72 -27.91 8.74
CA ARG A 401 -16.79 -27.03 9.93
C ARG A 401 -16.26 -25.63 9.67
N LYS A 402 -16.68 -24.71 10.54
CA LYS A 402 -16.10 -23.37 10.66
C LYS A 402 -14.96 -23.38 11.68
N ILE A 403 -13.82 -22.80 11.34
CA ILE A 403 -12.67 -22.56 12.21
C ILE A 403 -12.87 -21.21 12.91
N THR A 404 -13.24 -21.26 14.19
CA THR A 404 -13.43 -20.09 15.06
C THR A 404 -12.16 -19.69 15.80
N THR A 405 -11.01 -20.28 15.45
CA THR A 405 -9.72 -19.92 16.04
C THR A 405 -9.46 -18.42 15.88
N TYR A 406 -9.20 -17.74 16.99
CA TYR A 406 -8.81 -16.34 16.97
C TYR A 406 -7.45 -16.19 16.29
N VAL A 407 -7.36 -15.21 15.38
CA VAL A 407 -6.11 -14.87 14.67
C VAL A 407 -5.86 -13.39 14.89
N SER A 408 -4.78 -13.07 15.60
CA SER A 408 -4.35 -11.70 15.81
C SER A 408 -3.75 -11.12 14.54
N PHE A 409 -4.25 -9.98 14.05
CA PHE A 409 -3.72 -9.26 12.90
C PHE A 409 -3.33 -7.84 13.29
N PRO A 410 -2.16 -7.33 12.86
CA PRO A 410 -1.68 -6.02 13.27
C PRO A 410 -2.29 -4.89 12.43
N LEU A 411 -2.35 -3.66 12.96
CA LEU A 411 -2.71 -2.48 12.16
C LEU A 411 -1.69 -2.18 11.05
N GLU A 412 -0.43 -2.49 11.31
CA GLU A 412 0.67 -2.33 10.36
C GLU A 412 1.34 -3.69 10.12
N LEU A 413 1.55 -4.02 8.85
CA LEU A 413 2.12 -5.31 8.44
C LEU A 413 3.37 -5.07 7.59
N ASP A 414 4.48 -5.71 7.97
CA ASP A 414 5.70 -5.73 7.16
C ASP A 414 5.78 -7.03 6.36
N MET A 415 5.74 -6.91 5.03
CA MET A 415 5.80 -8.04 4.11
C MET A 415 7.23 -8.40 3.68
N THR A 416 8.24 -7.60 4.05
CA THR A 416 9.66 -7.82 3.68
C THR A 416 10.16 -9.24 3.96
N PRO A 417 9.85 -9.88 5.11
CA PRO A 417 10.34 -11.22 5.41
C PRO A 417 9.84 -12.31 4.45
N PHE A 418 8.76 -12.05 3.71
CA PHE A 418 8.08 -13.01 2.84
C PHE A 418 8.45 -12.83 1.35
N MET A 419 9.33 -11.87 1.03
CA MET A 419 9.79 -11.58 -0.33
C MET A 419 10.84 -12.59 -0.81
N ALA A 420 10.81 -12.93 -2.10
CA ALA A 420 11.80 -13.79 -2.76
C ALA A 420 13.23 -13.22 -2.64
N SER A 421 13.39 -11.90 -2.77
CA SER A 421 14.69 -11.20 -2.62
C SER A 421 15.29 -11.35 -1.22
N SER A 422 14.45 -11.40 -0.18
CA SER A 422 14.88 -11.63 1.20
C SER A 422 15.43 -13.05 1.40
N LYS A 423 14.90 -14.04 0.68
CA LYS A 423 15.43 -15.41 0.66
C LYS A 423 16.79 -15.45 -0.05
N GLU A 424 16.91 -14.82 -1.22
CA GLU A 424 18.14 -14.76 -2.01
C GLU A 424 19.29 -14.11 -1.22
N SER A 425 19.01 -13.01 -0.51
CA SER A 425 19.99 -12.33 0.36
C SER A 425 20.51 -13.22 1.48
N ARG A 426 19.62 -14.00 2.13
CA ARG A 426 20.01 -14.95 3.19
C ARG A 426 20.87 -16.10 2.68
N MET A 427 20.58 -16.62 1.48
CA MET A 427 21.36 -17.72 0.88
C MET A 427 22.76 -17.28 0.43
N ASN A 428 22.92 -16.03 -0.02
CA ASN A 428 24.20 -15.51 -0.52
C ASN A 428 25.17 -15.03 0.59
N GLY A 429 24.87 -15.29 1.86
CA GLY A 429 25.77 -14.94 2.98
C GLY A 429 25.96 -13.43 3.20
N GLN A 430 25.18 -12.57 2.54
CA GLN A 430 25.18 -11.13 2.78
C GLN A 430 24.36 -10.82 4.02
N TYR A 431 24.91 -11.14 5.20
CA TYR A 431 24.29 -10.84 6.50
C TYR A 431 24.16 -9.35 6.81
N GLN A 432 24.63 -8.47 5.92
CA GLN A 432 24.61 -7.01 6.09
C GLN A 432 24.47 -6.30 4.74
N GLN A 433 23.31 -6.39 4.09
CA GLN A 433 22.77 -5.11 3.64
C GLN A 433 22.12 -4.51 4.88
N THR A 434 22.65 -3.37 5.33
CA THR A 434 21.90 -2.47 6.20
C THR A 434 20.53 -2.33 5.55
N VAL A 435 19.51 -2.97 6.11
CA VAL A 435 18.12 -2.67 5.75
C VAL A 435 18.05 -1.17 5.95
N ASP A 436 17.98 -0.42 4.86
CA ASP A 436 17.89 1.03 4.97
C ASP A 436 16.68 1.26 5.88
N PRO A 437 16.81 1.86 7.08
CA PRO A 437 15.69 2.05 8.00
C PRO A 437 14.54 2.84 7.35
N PHE A 438 14.81 3.43 6.18
CA PHE A 438 13.89 4.17 5.33
C PHE A 438 13.25 3.34 4.20
N ASN A 439 13.65 2.08 3.98
CA ASN A 439 12.99 1.20 3.02
C ASN A 439 11.67 0.69 3.63
N ASN A 440 10.59 1.42 3.32
CA ASN A 440 9.24 1.14 3.77
C ASN A 440 8.36 0.56 2.64
N ASP A 441 8.96 0.08 1.56
CA ASP A 441 8.25 -0.23 0.31
C ASP A 441 7.32 -1.46 0.42
N ASN A 442 7.55 -2.29 1.44
CA ASN A 442 6.77 -3.49 1.77
C ASN A 442 5.91 -3.33 3.04
N LYS A 443 5.76 -2.11 3.57
CA LYS A 443 4.91 -1.86 4.74
C LYS A 443 3.48 -1.55 4.33
N TYR A 444 2.55 -2.12 5.07
CA TYR A 444 1.13 -2.07 4.81
C TYR A 444 0.36 -1.55 6.02
N SER A 445 -0.78 -0.92 5.77
CA SER A 445 -1.71 -0.46 6.80
C SER A 445 -3.10 -1.05 6.58
N LEU A 446 -3.65 -1.63 7.64
CA LEU A 446 -5.00 -2.18 7.66
C LEU A 446 -6.01 -1.06 7.48
N PHE A 447 -6.97 -1.26 6.58
CA PHE A 447 -8.05 -0.29 6.35
C PHE A 447 -9.44 -0.92 6.24
N ALA A 448 -9.57 -2.22 6.00
CA ALA A 448 -10.85 -2.90 6.13
C ALA A 448 -10.72 -4.32 6.67
N VAL A 449 -11.69 -4.74 7.48
CA VAL A 449 -11.80 -6.10 8.04
C VAL A 449 -13.21 -6.59 7.81
N VAL A 450 -13.38 -7.61 6.99
CA VAL A 450 -14.66 -8.31 6.82
C VAL A 450 -14.74 -9.42 7.85
N ASN A 451 -15.85 -9.51 8.57
CA ASN A 451 -16.12 -10.52 9.58
C ASN A 451 -17.31 -11.38 9.15
N HIS A 452 -17.31 -12.63 9.62
CA HIS A 452 -18.42 -13.54 9.41
C HIS A 452 -18.90 -14.12 10.75
N GLN A 453 -20.14 -13.81 11.13
CA GLN A 453 -20.79 -14.37 12.31
C GLN A 453 -21.76 -15.47 11.88
N GLY A 454 -21.84 -16.58 12.64
CA GLY A 454 -22.70 -17.72 12.30
C GLY A 454 -21.94 -18.99 11.94
N THR A 455 -22.64 -19.95 11.35
CA THR A 455 -22.18 -21.30 10.99
C THR A 455 -21.74 -21.36 9.53
N LEU A 456 -21.46 -22.55 8.98
CA LEU A 456 -21.14 -22.71 7.56
C LEU A 456 -22.32 -22.45 6.62
N GLU A 457 -23.53 -22.76 7.07
CA GLU A 457 -24.74 -22.75 6.23
C GLU A 457 -25.57 -21.48 6.42
N SER A 458 -25.38 -20.80 7.55
CA SER A 458 -26.07 -19.57 7.84
C SER A 458 -25.17 -18.61 8.60
N GLY A 459 -25.08 -17.39 8.11
CA GLY A 459 -24.36 -16.35 8.81
C GLY A 459 -24.65 -14.95 8.33
N HIS A 460 -23.88 -14.02 8.87
CA HIS A 460 -23.99 -12.60 8.61
C HIS A 460 -22.61 -11.98 8.47
N TYR A 461 -22.41 -11.26 7.37
CA TYR A 461 -21.18 -10.54 7.10
C TYR A 461 -21.30 -9.09 7.55
N THR A 462 -20.25 -8.60 8.22
CA THR A 462 -20.10 -7.18 8.58
C THR A 462 -18.70 -6.72 8.22
N THR A 463 -18.48 -5.41 8.05
CA THR A 463 -17.14 -4.89 7.74
C THR A 463 -16.77 -3.73 8.66
N PHE A 464 -15.55 -3.75 9.21
CA PHE A 464 -14.94 -2.56 9.78
C PHE A 464 -14.16 -1.80 8.72
N ILE A 465 -14.31 -0.49 8.67
CA ILE A 465 -13.62 0.39 7.71
C ILE A 465 -12.87 1.49 8.45
N ARG A 466 -11.62 1.72 8.05
CA ARG A 466 -10.81 2.85 8.49
C ARG A 466 -11.10 4.04 7.58
N GLN A 467 -11.49 5.14 8.18
CA GLN A 467 -11.74 6.40 7.49
C GLN A 467 -10.90 7.53 8.09
N HIS A 468 -11.05 8.74 7.54
CA HIS A 468 -10.31 9.96 7.88
C HIS A 468 -9.86 10.04 9.35
N LYS A 469 -8.58 10.41 9.57
CA LYS A 469 -7.95 10.52 10.90
C LYS A 469 -7.96 9.20 11.70
N ASP A 470 -7.80 8.08 11.01
CA ASP A 470 -7.69 6.75 11.62
C ASP A 470 -8.89 6.36 12.48
N GLN A 471 -10.07 6.87 12.12
CA GLN A 471 -11.33 6.53 12.77
C GLN A 471 -11.89 5.27 12.15
N TRP A 472 -12.35 4.35 12.99
CA TRP A 472 -12.94 3.09 12.56
C TRP A 472 -14.46 3.13 12.67
N PHE A 473 -15.12 2.49 11.71
CA PHE A 473 -16.57 2.37 11.64
C PHE A 473 -16.96 0.93 11.34
N LYS A 474 -17.95 0.40 12.04
CA LYS A 474 -18.59 -0.87 11.72
C LYS A 474 -19.75 -0.61 10.76
N CYS A 475 -19.67 -1.21 9.57
CA CYS A 475 -20.71 -1.26 8.57
C CYS A 475 -21.45 -2.60 8.70
N ASP A 476 -22.72 -2.50 9.09
CA ASP A 476 -23.66 -3.61 9.26
C ASP A 476 -24.87 -3.32 8.38
N ASP A 477 -24.76 -3.71 7.11
CA ASP A 477 -25.69 -3.34 6.05
C ASP A 477 -26.02 -1.83 6.06
N ALA A 478 -27.26 -1.49 6.39
CA ALA A 478 -27.77 -0.12 6.38
C ALA A 478 -27.21 0.73 7.53
N ILE A 479 -26.69 0.08 8.57
CA ILE A 479 -26.31 0.69 9.84
C ILE A 479 -24.80 0.89 9.86
N ILE A 480 -24.36 2.14 10.05
CA ILE A 480 -22.96 2.48 10.27
C ILE A 480 -22.82 3.01 11.70
N THR A 481 -21.92 2.39 12.46
CA THR A 481 -21.61 2.79 13.84
C THR A 481 -20.12 3.04 13.99
N LYS A 482 -19.73 3.91 14.91
CA LYS A 482 -18.31 4.13 15.22
C LYS A 482 -17.77 2.95 16.01
N ALA A 483 -16.55 2.52 15.70
CA ALA A 483 -15.85 1.42 16.36
C ALA A 483 -14.51 1.91 16.94
N SER A 484 -14.07 1.28 18.03
CA SER A 484 -12.72 1.46 18.54
C SER A 484 -11.74 0.54 17.80
N ILE A 485 -10.45 0.88 17.84
CA ILE A 485 -9.40 0.00 17.31
C ILE A 485 -9.44 -1.37 17.98
N LYS A 486 -9.75 -1.41 19.28
CA LYS A 486 -9.87 -2.66 20.04
C LYS A 486 -10.98 -3.55 19.46
N ASP A 487 -12.15 -2.99 19.18
CA ASP A 487 -13.27 -3.75 18.58
C ASP A 487 -12.89 -4.37 17.22
N VAL A 488 -12.04 -3.68 16.46
CA VAL A 488 -11.55 -4.16 15.16
C VAL A 488 -10.55 -5.30 15.35
N LEU A 489 -9.54 -5.11 16.21
CA LEU A 489 -8.47 -6.08 16.41
C LEU A 489 -8.94 -7.35 17.14
N ASP A 490 -9.92 -7.24 18.03
CA ASP A 490 -10.52 -8.38 18.76
C ASP A 490 -11.53 -9.16 17.89
N SER A 491 -11.82 -8.72 16.66
CA SER A 491 -12.84 -9.33 15.80
C SER A 491 -12.38 -10.61 15.07
N GLU A 492 -13.34 -11.46 14.70
CA GLU A 492 -13.11 -12.70 13.93
C GLU A 492 -12.89 -12.41 12.44
N GLY A 493 -11.79 -11.72 12.11
CA GLY A 493 -11.44 -11.34 10.75
C GLY A 493 -11.53 -12.53 9.78
N TYR A 494 -12.28 -12.36 8.69
CA TYR A 494 -12.43 -13.32 7.58
C TYR A 494 -11.60 -12.87 6.37
N LEU A 495 -11.79 -11.63 5.93
CA LEU A 495 -10.94 -10.97 4.92
C LEU A 495 -10.29 -9.74 5.54
N LEU A 496 -8.99 -9.58 5.32
CA LEU A 496 -8.20 -8.45 5.81
C LEU A 496 -7.66 -7.67 4.61
N PHE A 497 -8.03 -6.39 4.51
CA PHE A 497 -7.57 -5.51 3.45
C PHE A 497 -6.53 -4.53 3.99
N TYR A 498 -5.37 -4.57 3.36
CA TYR A 498 -4.23 -3.72 3.67
C TYR A 498 -3.82 -2.92 2.44
N HIS A 499 -3.49 -1.63 2.59
CA HIS A 499 -2.88 -0.84 1.53
C HIS A 499 -1.41 -0.57 1.84
N LYS A 500 -0.56 -0.47 0.81
CA LYS A 500 0.84 -0.02 0.99
C LYS A 500 0.88 1.35 1.67
N GLN A 501 1.81 1.54 2.60
CA GLN A 501 2.07 2.84 3.23
C GLN A 501 2.76 3.81 2.26
N PHE A 502 3.59 3.27 1.36
CA PHE A 502 4.33 4.02 0.36
C PHE A 502 4.00 3.46 -1.01
N LEU A 503 3.51 4.33 -1.89
CA LEU A 503 3.23 3.99 -3.28
C LEU A 503 4.49 4.25 -4.09
N GLU A 504 5.05 3.20 -4.68
CA GLU A 504 6.06 3.33 -5.73
C GLU A 504 5.32 3.82 -6.98
N TYR A 505 5.55 5.08 -7.35
CA TYR A 505 5.14 5.58 -8.65
C TYR A 505 6.30 5.29 -9.60
N GLU A 506 6.17 4.24 -10.42
CA GLU A 506 7.08 3.97 -11.54
C GLU A 506 6.98 5.05 -12.63
#